data_AF-A0A1F4X4D3-F1
#
_entry.id   AF-A0A1F4X4D3-F1
#
_cell.length_a   1.000
_cell.length_b   1.000
_cell.length_c   1.000
_cell.angle_alpha   90.00
_cell.angle_beta   90.00
_cell.angle_gamma   90.00
#
_symmetry.space_group_name_H-M   'P 1'
#
loop_
_entity.id
_entity.type
_entity.pdbx_description
1 polymer ?
#
loop_
_entity_poly.entity_id
_entity_poly.type
_entity_poly.pdbx_seq_one_letter_code
_entity_poly.pdbx_strand_id
1 'polypeptide(L)'
;MRSKTTSFAAVYLSLSLFCCKALLAGEVAGFPFGSDRVEMAASVCCIGNVTDSFSDGNLTPLWIDQTTCGTAAETAGQLVLTRPSGCDYLDGPGVWLDSAYIICGNFDIQIDFNLTNWPAPAGEHSANFFVSSGIEYFVIGRHRAVAAGGCIPYQQSYKAWQGSFNNCTATWVQSTDLQGKFRITRTGTTLNSYYWNGSSWVLVRTGTLTTTLVFMGMYTESTDGTAAAVAFDNLSIQSTPPPDGDADGVPNCLDNCTAVVNPLQEDTDADLVGDSCDNCRFLANNSQFDADEDGFGDACDNCTSVINPFQENADSDMFGDSCDNCPTVANNNQLEQDGDGFGNACDICPTIANPLQQHIEPGDADANNSHNLADIISAVNYIFGKPGWPACSSNTVLCWLSDLLCRGDWNGNNGVALDDIIRGVNYIFSKPGGPWNPVPIGVCCVPAS
;
A
#
# COMPACT_ATOMS: atom_id res chain seq x y z
N MET A 1 4.74 18.56 48.15
CA MET A 1 4.00 17.28 48.24
C MET A 1 2.54 17.61 48.51
N ARG A 2 1.56 17.42 47.63
CA ARG A 2 1.33 16.33 46.69
C ARG A 2 0.73 16.86 45.37
N SER A 3 1.25 16.31 44.28
CA SER A 3 0.64 16.27 42.95
C SER A 3 -0.71 15.55 43.02
N LYS A 4 -1.72 16.08 42.32
CA LYS A 4 -2.91 15.33 41.92
C LYS A 4 -2.88 15.21 40.40
N THR A 5 -2.45 14.04 39.96
CA THR A 5 -2.68 13.49 38.63
C THR A 5 -4.17 13.22 38.43
N THR A 6 -4.70 13.68 37.30
CA THR A 6 -5.97 13.20 36.75
C THR A 6 -5.73 12.89 35.28
N SER A 7 -5.75 11.59 34.97
CA SER A 7 -5.71 11.01 33.63
C SER A 7 -6.87 11.51 32.79
N PHE A 8 -6.60 11.95 31.56
CA PHE A 8 -7.58 11.93 30.48
C PHE A 8 -7.35 10.66 29.66
N ALA A 9 -8.41 9.87 29.53
CA ALA A 9 -8.47 8.70 28.68
C ALA A 9 -8.40 9.14 27.20
N ALA A 10 -7.46 8.57 26.46
CA ALA A 10 -7.44 8.67 25.00
C ALA A 10 -8.49 7.69 24.45
N VAL A 11 -9.59 8.24 23.93
CA VAL A 11 -10.49 7.51 23.03
C VAL A 11 -9.86 7.62 21.64
N TYR A 12 -9.30 6.52 21.14
CA TYR A 12 -8.91 6.40 19.74
C TYR A 12 -10.21 6.37 18.91
N LEU A 13 -10.51 7.49 18.25
CA LEU A 13 -11.47 7.54 17.16
C LEU A 13 -10.63 7.56 15.88
N SER A 14 -10.67 6.47 15.13
CA SER A 14 -10.09 6.34 13.79
C SER A 14 -10.73 7.37 12.87
N LEU A 15 -9.98 8.40 12.52
CA LEU A 15 -10.36 9.37 11.49
C LEU A 15 -9.60 8.98 10.23
N SER A 16 -10.27 8.24 9.35
CA SER A 16 -9.89 8.07 7.95
C SER A 16 -9.92 9.46 7.30
N LEU A 17 -8.75 10.05 7.05
CA LEU A 17 -8.64 11.34 6.36
C LEU A 17 -7.91 11.14 5.04
N PHE A 18 -8.70 11.07 3.99
CA PHE A 18 -8.29 11.33 2.62
C PHE A 18 -7.72 12.75 2.49
N CYS A 19 -6.69 12.84 1.66
CA CYS A 19 -6.23 13.99 0.88
C CYS A 19 -5.31 15.02 1.57
N CYS A 20 -4.14 15.17 0.93
CA CYS A 20 -3.10 16.18 1.11
C CYS A 20 -3.62 17.55 1.57
N LYS A 21 -3.20 17.96 2.76
CA LYS A 21 -3.17 19.37 3.16
C LYS A 21 -2.05 19.60 4.17
N ALA A 22 -0.87 19.98 3.67
CA ALA A 22 0.21 20.44 4.53
C ALA A 22 0.13 21.97 4.68
N LEU A 23 -0.24 22.43 5.88
CA LEU A 23 0.00 23.79 6.36
C LEU A 23 1.44 23.87 6.91
N LEU A 24 2.18 24.94 6.57
CA LEU A 24 2.97 25.77 7.50
C LEU A 24 3.53 27.01 6.77
N ALA A 25 3.05 28.18 7.18
CA ALA A 25 3.36 29.49 6.61
C ALA A 25 4.65 30.13 7.17
N GLY A 26 5.32 30.91 6.31
CA GLY A 26 6.32 31.91 6.67
C GLY A 26 6.33 33.02 5.61
N GLU A 27 6.04 34.26 6.01
CA GLU A 27 5.79 35.41 5.15
C GLU A 27 7.07 35.93 4.46
N VAL A 28 6.98 36.14 3.14
CA VAL A 28 7.74 37.19 2.44
C VAL A 28 6.75 37.93 1.53
N ALA A 29 6.48 39.18 1.87
CA ALA A 29 5.59 40.05 1.11
C ALA A 29 6.21 40.35 -0.27
N GLY A 30 5.43 40.08 -1.33
CA GLY A 30 5.66 40.64 -2.67
C GLY A 30 5.69 39.63 -3.82
N PHE A 31 4.72 38.72 -3.93
CA PHE A 31 4.14 38.11 -5.16
C PHE A 31 2.94 37.24 -4.72
N PRO A 32 1.94 36.94 -5.56
CA PRO A 32 0.81 36.07 -5.21
C PRO A 32 1.22 34.58 -5.12
N PHE A 33 2.52 34.26 -5.30
CA PHE A 33 3.10 32.98 -4.91
C PHE A 33 3.18 32.93 -3.38
N GLY A 34 2.02 32.78 -2.73
CA GLY A 34 1.93 32.45 -1.32
C GLY A 34 2.84 31.28 -1.00
N SER A 35 3.48 31.32 0.15
CA SER A 35 4.42 30.32 0.64
C SER A 35 3.77 29.00 1.04
N ASP A 36 2.74 28.56 0.30
CA ASP A 36 2.26 27.18 0.32
C ASP A 36 3.26 26.35 -0.49
N ARG A 37 4.39 26.04 0.14
CA ARG A 37 5.23 24.93 -0.28
C ARG A 37 4.36 23.69 -0.18
N VAL A 38 3.83 23.22 -1.30
CA VAL A 38 3.45 21.81 -1.42
C VAL A 38 4.75 21.04 -1.23
N GLU A 39 5.01 20.54 -0.01
CA GLU A 39 5.95 19.44 0.16
C GLU A 39 5.45 18.34 -0.77
N MET A 40 6.20 18.15 -1.86
CA MET A 40 5.87 17.16 -2.87
C MET A 40 5.98 15.80 -2.19
N ALA A 41 4.84 15.12 -2.04
CA ALA A 41 4.80 13.75 -1.56
C ALA A 41 5.75 12.88 -2.41
N ALA A 42 6.33 11.85 -1.80
CA ALA A 42 7.42 11.05 -2.36
C ALA A 42 7.08 10.31 -3.68
N SER A 43 5.84 10.38 -4.15
CA SER A 43 5.33 9.78 -5.38
C SER A 43 4.45 10.78 -6.14
N VAL A 44 5.09 11.77 -6.76
CA VAL A 44 4.40 12.63 -7.74
C VAL A 44 4.32 11.90 -9.07
N CYS A 45 3.10 11.67 -9.56
CA CYS A 45 2.90 11.09 -10.87
C CYS A 45 2.90 12.14 -11.97
N CYS A 46 3.64 11.85 -13.03
CA CYS A 46 3.75 12.72 -14.18
C CYS A 46 2.50 12.60 -15.05
N ILE A 47 1.91 13.72 -15.44
CA ILE A 47 0.82 13.68 -16.40
C ILE A 47 1.33 13.33 -17.79
N GLY A 48 0.54 12.54 -18.50
CA GLY A 48 0.65 12.40 -19.94
C GLY A 48 0.03 13.59 -20.67
N ASN A 49 -0.38 13.35 -21.91
CA ASN A 49 -0.98 14.39 -22.74
C ASN A 49 -2.31 14.88 -22.15
N VAL A 50 -2.46 16.19 -22.01
CA VAL A 50 -3.70 16.83 -21.57
C VAL A 50 -4.15 17.80 -22.66
N THR A 51 -5.44 17.79 -22.99
CA THR A 51 -6.06 18.79 -23.84
C THR A 51 -7.27 19.36 -23.13
N ASP A 52 -7.42 20.68 -23.17
CA ASP A 52 -8.56 21.36 -22.58
C ASP A 52 -9.09 22.44 -23.53
N SER A 53 -10.39 22.40 -23.77
CA SER A 53 -11.14 23.36 -24.59
C SER A 53 -12.08 24.23 -23.76
N PHE A 54 -12.01 24.12 -22.43
CA PHE A 54 -12.77 24.91 -21.46
C PHE A 54 -14.28 24.98 -21.78
N SER A 55 -14.79 23.86 -22.31
CA SER A 55 -16.14 23.73 -22.87
C SER A 55 -17.09 22.99 -21.95
N ASP A 56 -16.58 22.40 -20.86
CA ASP A 56 -17.40 21.68 -19.89
C ASP A 56 -17.97 22.60 -18.80
N GLY A 57 -17.46 23.83 -18.69
CA GLY A 57 -17.95 24.85 -17.78
C GLY A 57 -17.39 24.72 -16.36
N ASN A 58 -16.43 23.83 -16.11
CA ASN A 58 -15.91 23.52 -14.79
C ASN A 58 -14.37 23.55 -14.77
N LEU A 59 -13.82 24.38 -13.89
CA LEU A 59 -12.37 24.41 -13.66
C LEU A 59 -11.84 23.07 -13.13
N THR A 60 -12.60 22.41 -12.25
CA THR A 60 -12.20 21.14 -11.63
C THR A 60 -12.46 19.95 -12.56
N PRO A 61 -11.61 18.92 -12.56
CA PRO A 61 -10.53 18.67 -11.59
C PRO A 61 -9.15 19.23 -12.00
N LEU A 62 -8.99 19.74 -13.22
CA LEU A 62 -7.68 20.11 -13.76
C LEU A 62 -7.14 21.43 -13.19
N TRP A 63 -8.02 22.39 -12.91
CA TRP A 63 -7.64 23.75 -12.53
C TRP A 63 -8.09 24.08 -11.12
N ILE A 64 -7.18 24.69 -10.38
CA ILE A 64 -7.47 25.34 -9.11
C ILE A 64 -7.62 26.84 -9.37
N ASP A 65 -8.77 27.41 -8.95
CA ASP A 65 -8.97 28.85 -8.94
C ASP A 65 -8.11 29.48 -7.85
N GLN A 66 -7.28 30.43 -8.27
CA GLN A 66 -6.24 31.06 -7.46
C GLN A 66 -6.37 32.58 -7.51
N THR A 67 -7.56 33.02 -7.89
CA THR A 67 -7.94 34.41 -7.99
C THR A 67 -7.95 35.06 -6.60
N THR A 68 -7.07 36.04 -6.39
CA THR A 68 -7.09 36.88 -5.18
C THR A 68 -8.02 38.06 -5.33
N CYS A 69 -8.18 38.59 -6.56
CA CYS A 69 -9.22 39.56 -6.89
C CYS A 69 -9.72 39.38 -8.34
N GLY A 70 -11.05 39.45 -8.50
CA GLY A 70 -11.75 39.14 -9.74
C GLY A 70 -12.41 37.77 -9.74
N THR A 71 -12.53 37.15 -10.91
CA THR A 71 -13.12 35.81 -11.08
C THR A 71 -12.42 35.03 -12.19
N ALA A 72 -12.21 33.73 -11.99
CA ALA A 72 -11.90 32.78 -13.04
C ALA A 72 -13.11 31.87 -13.30
N ALA A 73 -13.52 31.74 -14.55
CA ALA A 73 -14.61 30.84 -14.91
C ALA A 73 -14.49 30.37 -16.35
N GLU A 74 -14.96 29.16 -16.62
CA GLU A 74 -15.20 28.72 -17.99
C GLU A 74 -16.49 29.33 -18.51
N THR A 75 -16.42 30.06 -19.62
CA THR A 75 -17.58 30.72 -20.21
C THR A 75 -17.48 30.65 -21.72
N ALA A 76 -18.49 30.05 -22.34
CA ALA A 76 -18.61 29.91 -23.80
C ALA A 76 -17.42 29.21 -24.47
N GLY A 77 -16.90 28.14 -23.85
CA GLY A 77 -15.78 27.37 -24.40
C GLY A 77 -14.41 28.01 -24.18
N GLN A 78 -14.28 28.87 -23.17
CA GLN A 78 -13.04 29.58 -22.89
C GLN A 78 -12.86 29.75 -21.38
N LEU A 79 -11.62 29.63 -20.91
CA LEU A 79 -11.27 30.10 -19.58
C LEU A 79 -11.22 31.63 -19.60
N VAL A 80 -12.16 32.27 -18.91
CA VAL A 80 -12.25 33.72 -18.83
C VAL A 80 -11.79 34.19 -17.44
N LEU A 81 -10.68 34.91 -17.42
CA LEU A 81 -10.17 35.60 -16.25
C LEU A 81 -10.69 37.04 -16.26
N THR A 82 -11.71 37.32 -15.45
CA THR A 82 -12.38 38.62 -15.39
C THR A 82 -11.92 39.41 -14.19
N ARG A 83 -11.47 40.63 -14.45
CA ARG A 83 -10.98 41.55 -13.44
C ARG A 83 -11.93 42.75 -13.29
N PRO A 84 -12.43 43.05 -12.10
CA PRO A 84 -13.23 44.24 -11.83
C PRO A 84 -12.36 45.49 -11.67
N SER A 85 -12.99 46.66 -11.69
CA SER A 85 -12.29 47.93 -11.43
C SER A 85 -11.80 48.01 -9.97
N GLY A 86 -10.60 48.55 -9.75
CA GLY A 86 -10.00 48.67 -8.41
C GLY A 86 -9.20 47.45 -7.95
N CYS A 87 -8.98 46.50 -8.86
CA CYS A 87 -8.12 45.34 -8.66
C CYS A 87 -6.67 45.71 -9.03
N ASP A 88 -5.78 45.80 -8.04
CA ASP A 88 -4.40 46.28 -8.18
C ASP A 88 -3.48 45.26 -8.90
N TYR A 89 -2.30 45.75 -9.33
CA TYR A 89 -1.35 45.02 -10.20
C TYR A 89 -0.89 43.65 -9.70
N LEU A 90 -0.86 43.44 -8.38
CA LEU A 90 -0.35 42.21 -7.76
C LEU A 90 -1.43 41.15 -7.49
N ASP A 91 -2.71 41.51 -7.62
CA ASP A 91 -3.85 40.70 -7.18
C ASP A 91 -4.82 40.40 -8.34
N GLY A 92 -4.30 40.00 -9.50
CA GLY A 92 -5.14 39.64 -10.63
C GLY A 92 -5.78 38.25 -10.52
N PRO A 93 -6.83 37.96 -11.31
CA PRO A 93 -7.37 36.60 -11.41
C PRO A 93 -6.37 35.66 -12.07
N GLY A 94 -6.37 34.40 -11.62
CA GLY A 94 -5.45 33.38 -12.08
C GLY A 94 -5.93 31.98 -11.74
N VAL A 95 -5.50 31.02 -12.53
CA VAL A 95 -5.73 29.59 -12.31
C VAL A 95 -4.42 28.83 -12.45
N TRP A 96 -4.26 27.79 -11.66
CA TRP A 96 -3.10 26.90 -11.69
C TRP A 96 -3.56 25.48 -12.00
N LEU A 97 -2.71 24.76 -12.74
CA LEU A 97 -2.90 23.33 -12.92
C LEU A 97 -2.82 22.67 -11.55
N ASP A 98 -3.80 21.83 -11.21
CA ASP A 98 -3.89 21.19 -9.91
C ASP A 98 -2.63 20.37 -9.63
N SER A 99 -2.17 20.40 -8.38
CA SER A 99 -0.94 19.72 -7.96
C SER A 99 -0.96 18.19 -8.13
N ALA A 100 -2.13 17.59 -8.34
CA ALA A 100 -2.26 16.20 -8.78
C ALA A 100 -1.78 15.97 -10.23
N TYR A 101 -1.67 17.04 -11.02
CA TYR A 101 -1.35 17.00 -12.44
C TYR A 101 0.01 17.65 -12.72
N ILE A 102 1.10 16.96 -12.36
CA ILE A 102 2.46 17.50 -12.49
C ILE A 102 3.07 17.17 -13.86
N ILE A 103 3.61 18.17 -14.54
CA ILE A 103 4.27 18.00 -15.83
C ILE A 103 5.73 17.62 -15.58
N CYS A 104 6.19 16.57 -16.23
CA CYS A 104 7.56 16.06 -16.06
C CYS A 104 8.34 16.04 -17.36
N GLY A 105 9.67 16.06 -17.21
CA GLY A 105 10.59 15.75 -18.30
C GLY A 105 10.47 16.73 -19.47
N ASN A 106 10.49 16.20 -20.69
CA ASN A 106 10.29 17.00 -21.89
C ASN A 106 8.80 17.23 -22.12
N PHE A 107 8.45 18.46 -22.48
CA PHE A 107 7.07 18.82 -22.75
C PHE A 107 6.97 19.89 -23.84
N ASP A 108 5.77 20.03 -24.37
CA ASP A 108 5.35 21.03 -25.34
C ASP A 108 3.93 21.48 -24.98
N ILE A 109 3.83 22.68 -24.41
CA ILE A 109 2.57 23.26 -23.98
C ILE A 109 2.21 24.39 -24.93
N GLN A 110 0.97 24.40 -25.40
CA GLN A 110 0.42 25.40 -26.32
C GLN A 110 -0.94 25.85 -25.84
N ILE A 111 -1.21 27.14 -25.96
CA ILE A 111 -2.51 27.71 -25.58
C ILE A 111 -2.83 28.96 -26.39
N ASP A 112 -4.11 29.17 -26.68
CA ASP A 112 -4.62 30.35 -27.35
C ASP A 112 -5.01 31.42 -26.33
N PHE A 113 -4.85 32.69 -26.69
CA PHE A 113 -5.31 33.82 -25.88
C PHE A 113 -6.16 34.78 -26.70
N ASN A 114 -7.04 35.52 -26.02
CA ASN A 114 -7.87 36.56 -26.61
C ASN A 114 -7.99 37.77 -25.66
N LEU A 115 -7.56 38.93 -26.17
CA LEU A 115 -7.57 40.25 -25.53
C LEU A 115 -8.53 41.23 -26.24
N THR A 116 -9.39 40.76 -27.15
CA THR A 116 -10.27 41.64 -27.95
C THR A 116 -11.23 42.45 -27.09
N ASN A 117 -11.64 41.88 -25.95
CA ASN A 117 -12.53 42.52 -24.99
C ASN A 117 -11.81 43.45 -23.99
N TRP A 118 -10.50 43.68 -24.16
CA TRP A 118 -9.77 44.62 -23.32
C TRP A 118 -9.94 46.07 -23.81
N PRO A 119 -10.11 47.04 -22.89
CA PRO A 119 -10.20 48.45 -23.26
C PRO A 119 -8.86 48.98 -23.81
N ALA A 120 -8.92 50.02 -24.66
CA ALA A 120 -7.72 50.73 -25.10
C ALA A 120 -7.00 51.33 -23.88
N PRO A 121 -5.69 51.07 -23.70
CA PRO A 121 -5.05 51.17 -22.39
C PRO A 121 -4.87 52.62 -21.95
N ALA A 122 -5.08 52.87 -20.65
CA ALA A 122 -4.48 53.98 -19.92
C ALA A 122 -3.16 53.54 -19.23
N GLY A 123 -3.00 52.24 -18.93
CA GLY A 123 -1.79 51.63 -18.38
C GLY A 123 -1.35 50.34 -19.08
N GLU A 124 -0.78 49.40 -18.32
CA GLU A 124 -0.32 48.09 -18.79
C GLU A 124 -1.33 47.01 -18.43
N HIS A 125 -1.46 46.03 -19.32
CA HIS A 125 -2.47 45.00 -19.36
C HIS A 125 -1.89 43.73 -19.94
N SER A 126 -2.02 42.57 -19.29
CA SER A 126 -1.43 41.34 -19.81
C SER A 126 -2.27 40.08 -19.63
N ALA A 127 -2.11 39.19 -20.61
CA ALA A 127 -2.41 37.76 -20.49
C ALA A 127 -1.09 37.02 -20.33
N ASN A 128 -0.88 36.35 -19.21
CA ASN A 128 0.35 35.67 -18.88
C ASN A 128 0.13 34.16 -18.78
N PHE A 129 1.13 33.42 -19.25
CA PHE A 129 1.22 31.97 -19.23
C PHE A 129 2.59 31.59 -18.68
N PHE A 130 2.63 30.74 -17.65
CA PHE A 130 3.89 30.38 -16.99
C PHE A 130 4.04 28.89 -16.74
N VAL A 131 5.31 28.49 -16.59
CA VAL A 131 5.71 27.23 -15.96
C VAL A 131 6.62 27.54 -14.76
N SER A 132 6.50 26.76 -13.69
CA SER A 132 7.25 26.98 -12.46
C SER A 132 7.58 25.67 -11.75
N SER A 133 8.72 25.63 -11.08
CA SER A 133 9.10 24.56 -10.14
C SER A 133 9.03 25.01 -8.68
N GLY A 134 8.46 26.19 -8.42
CA GLY A 134 8.43 26.82 -7.09
C GLY A 134 9.69 27.62 -6.75
N ILE A 135 10.85 27.27 -7.31
CA ILE A 135 12.11 28.02 -7.16
C ILE A 135 12.56 28.70 -8.46
N GLU A 136 12.22 28.12 -9.60
CA GLU A 136 12.47 28.68 -10.93
C GLU A 136 11.12 28.86 -11.62
N TYR A 137 10.88 30.02 -12.23
CA TYR A 137 9.69 30.27 -13.04
C TYR A 137 10.07 30.89 -14.37
N PHE A 138 9.28 30.58 -15.39
CA PHE A 138 9.46 31.03 -16.75
C PHE A 138 8.10 31.44 -17.31
N VAL A 139 7.98 32.69 -17.77
CA VAL A 139 6.71 33.29 -18.17
C VAL A 139 6.81 33.84 -19.58
N ILE A 140 5.73 33.69 -20.34
CA ILE A 140 5.46 34.46 -21.55
C ILE A 140 4.10 35.13 -21.40
N GLY A 141 4.04 36.40 -21.78
CA GLY A 141 2.82 37.18 -21.73
C GLY A 141 2.62 38.04 -22.96
N ARG A 142 1.37 38.36 -23.24
CA ARG A 142 0.97 39.36 -24.22
C ARG A 142 0.57 40.63 -23.48
N HIS A 143 1.36 41.70 -23.67
CA HIS A 143 1.20 42.98 -22.97
C HIS A 143 0.65 44.06 -23.88
N ARG A 144 -0.44 44.71 -23.46
CA ARG A 144 -1.01 45.91 -24.06
C ARG A 144 -0.74 47.10 -23.15
N ALA A 145 0.33 47.84 -23.41
CA ALA A 145 0.78 48.93 -22.54
C ALA A 145 0.81 50.29 -23.26
N VAL A 146 0.59 51.37 -22.51
CA VAL A 146 0.99 52.74 -22.89
C VAL A 146 2.50 52.92 -22.61
N ALA A 147 3.17 53.79 -23.36
CA ALA A 147 4.61 54.00 -23.24
C ALA A 147 5.01 54.43 -21.81
N ALA A 148 5.88 53.65 -21.15
CA ALA A 148 6.38 53.96 -19.81
C ALA A 148 7.88 53.61 -19.68
N GLY A 149 8.74 54.62 -19.45
CA GLY A 149 10.13 54.45 -19.00
C GLY A 149 11.14 53.81 -19.98
N GLY A 150 12.44 53.98 -19.71
CA GLY A 150 13.54 53.77 -20.67
C GLY A 150 13.94 52.31 -20.99
N CYS A 151 13.45 51.30 -20.26
CA CYS A 151 13.73 49.88 -20.51
C CYS A 151 12.59 49.13 -21.20
N ILE A 152 11.42 49.74 -21.36
CA ILE A 152 10.25 49.11 -22.00
C ILE A 152 10.25 49.56 -23.46
N PRO A 153 10.51 48.69 -24.44
CA PRO A 153 10.29 49.05 -25.83
C PRO A 153 8.78 49.27 -26.04
N TYR A 154 8.44 50.48 -26.51
CA TYR A 154 7.12 51.06 -26.73
C TYR A 154 5.98 50.09 -27.11
N GLN A 155 4.77 50.40 -26.60
CA GLN A 155 3.42 50.01 -27.05
C GLN A 155 3.20 48.65 -27.72
N GLN A 156 2.52 47.76 -26.98
CA GLN A 156 2.01 46.46 -27.43
C GLN A 156 3.10 45.47 -27.85
N SER A 157 3.37 44.49 -26.98
CA SER A 157 4.43 43.51 -27.21
C SER A 157 4.12 42.14 -26.57
N TYR A 158 4.82 41.12 -27.07
CA TYR A 158 5.08 39.90 -26.32
C TYR A 158 6.24 40.15 -25.37
N LYS A 159 6.15 39.61 -24.15
CA LYS A 159 7.18 39.68 -23.10
C LYS A 159 7.48 38.27 -22.64
N ALA A 160 8.76 37.89 -22.55
CA ALA A 160 9.18 36.66 -21.91
C ALA A 160 10.30 36.90 -20.91
N TRP A 161 10.23 36.25 -19.74
CA TRP A 161 11.21 36.41 -18.67
C TRP A 161 11.34 35.13 -17.82
N GLN A 162 12.44 35.08 -17.05
CA GLN A 162 12.73 33.98 -16.12
C GLN A 162 13.49 34.54 -14.93
N GLY A 163 13.15 34.09 -13.73
CA GLY A 163 13.62 34.76 -12.52
C GLY A 163 13.10 36.19 -12.50
N SER A 164 13.88 37.15 -12.02
CA SER A 164 13.42 38.53 -11.77
C SER A 164 12.53 39.13 -12.87
N PHE A 165 11.37 39.65 -12.47
CA PHE A 165 10.41 40.41 -13.30
C PHE A 165 10.94 41.77 -13.78
N ASN A 166 12.23 42.04 -13.63
CA ASN A 166 12.84 43.28 -14.07
C ASN A 166 12.62 43.45 -15.59
N ASN A 167 11.89 44.50 -15.96
CA ASN A 167 11.53 44.80 -17.35
C ASN A 167 12.76 44.94 -18.27
N CYS A 168 13.90 45.37 -17.74
CA CYS A 168 15.14 45.50 -18.52
C CYS A 168 15.80 44.15 -18.86
N THR A 169 15.48 43.07 -18.13
CA THR A 169 16.05 41.72 -18.34
C THR A 169 15.12 40.79 -19.11
N ALA A 170 13.89 41.24 -19.37
CA ALA A 170 12.93 40.52 -20.20
C ALA A 170 13.27 40.67 -21.69
N THR A 171 12.84 39.68 -22.47
CA THR A 171 12.87 39.76 -23.94
C THR A 171 11.52 40.23 -24.45
N TRP A 172 11.55 41.19 -25.37
CA TRP A 172 10.36 41.86 -25.89
C TRP A 172 10.27 41.74 -27.40
N VAL A 173 9.07 41.46 -27.91
CA VAL A 173 8.79 41.42 -29.36
C VAL A 173 7.56 42.28 -29.63
N GLN A 174 7.70 43.28 -30.49
CA GLN A 174 6.62 44.21 -30.85
C GLN A 174 5.51 43.47 -31.60
N SER A 175 4.25 43.71 -31.22
CA SER A 175 3.09 43.14 -31.91
C SER A 175 1.82 43.91 -31.55
N THR A 176 0.92 44.06 -32.50
CA THR A 176 -0.41 44.67 -32.30
C THR A 176 -1.53 43.64 -32.14
N ASP A 177 -1.19 42.36 -32.07
CA ASP A 177 -2.17 41.27 -32.08
C ASP A 177 -2.99 41.28 -30.79
N LEU A 178 -4.31 41.17 -30.91
CA LEU A 178 -5.21 41.00 -29.77
C LEU A 178 -5.61 39.54 -29.55
N GLN A 179 -5.25 38.66 -30.48
CA GLN A 179 -5.49 37.22 -30.39
C GLN A 179 -4.22 36.52 -30.88
N GLY A 180 -3.90 35.37 -30.31
CA GLY A 180 -2.71 34.65 -30.69
C GLY A 180 -2.53 33.38 -29.88
N LYS A 181 -1.33 32.81 -29.95
CA LYS A 181 -0.98 31.58 -29.26
C LYS A 181 0.35 31.72 -28.54
N PHE A 182 0.45 31.14 -27.36
CA PHE A 182 1.70 30.92 -26.65
C PHE A 182 2.13 29.46 -26.78
N ARG A 183 3.44 29.23 -26.75
CA ARG A 183 4.01 27.89 -26.62
C ARG A 183 5.24 27.92 -25.73
N ILE A 184 5.33 26.97 -24.81
CA ILE A 184 6.55 26.69 -24.06
C ILE A 184 6.95 25.24 -24.28
N THR A 185 8.20 25.03 -24.71
CA THR A 185 8.75 23.68 -24.87
C THR A 185 9.93 23.47 -23.94
N ARG A 186 10.10 22.23 -23.49
CA ARG A 186 11.27 21.77 -22.76
C ARG A 186 11.97 20.62 -23.46
N THR A 187 13.29 20.74 -23.62
CA THR A 187 14.17 19.63 -24.01
C THR A 187 15.37 19.58 -23.08
N GLY A 188 15.46 18.52 -22.26
CA GLY A 188 16.44 18.41 -21.19
C GLY A 188 16.22 19.52 -20.15
N THR A 189 17.20 20.40 -19.97
CA THR A 189 17.05 21.58 -19.11
C THR A 189 16.72 22.86 -19.89
N THR A 190 16.69 22.82 -21.22
CA THR A 190 16.44 24.00 -22.05
C THR A 190 14.94 24.26 -22.17
N LEU A 191 14.51 25.47 -21.82
CA LEU A 191 13.16 25.97 -22.05
C LEU A 191 13.16 26.98 -23.20
N ASN A 192 12.17 26.90 -24.07
CA ASN A 192 11.95 27.90 -25.11
C ASN A 192 10.51 28.41 -25.04
N SER A 193 10.33 29.72 -25.13
CA SER A 193 9.03 30.37 -25.33
C SER A 193 8.86 30.82 -26.76
N TYR A 194 7.67 30.63 -27.29
CA TYR A 194 7.29 31.05 -28.63
C TYR A 194 5.96 31.79 -28.60
N TYR A 195 5.78 32.68 -29.56
CA TYR A 195 4.47 33.18 -29.95
C TYR A 195 4.16 32.79 -31.40
N TRP A 196 2.88 32.76 -31.73
CA TRP A 196 2.44 32.55 -33.11
C TRP A 196 2.29 33.89 -33.84
N ASN A 197 2.96 34.06 -34.97
CA ASN A 197 2.87 35.28 -35.80
C ASN A 197 1.77 35.24 -36.88
N GLY A 198 0.91 34.22 -36.85
CA GLY A 198 -0.10 33.95 -37.89
C GLY A 198 0.31 32.86 -38.89
N SER A 199 1.60 32.57 -39.04
CA SER A 199 2.11 31.56 -39.98
C SER A 199 3.11 30.57 -39.38
N SER A 200 3.88 30.98 -38.37
CA SER A 200 4.89 30.15 -37.73
C SER A 200 5.11 30.52 -36.27
N TRP A 201 5.67 29.57 -35.51
CA TRP A 201 6.17 29.79 -34.16
C TRP A 201 7.46 30.61 -34.21
N VAL A 202 7.49 31.73 -33.49
CA VAL A 202 8.65 32.61 -33.39
C VAL A 202 9.20 32.52 -31.97
N LEU A 203 10.48 32.15 -31.84
CA LEU A 203 11.18 32.08 -30.56
C LEU A 203 11.28 33.48 -29.95
N VAL A 204 10.78 33.64 -28.73
CA VAL A 204 10.93 34.87 -27.95
C VAL A 204 12.17 34.78 -27.08
N ARG A 205 12.27 33.71 -26.28
CA ARG A 205 13.34 33.56 -25.29
C ARG A 205 13.66 32.11 -25.03
N THR A 206 14.95 31.84 -24.88
CA THR A 206 15.48 30.59 -24.33
C THR A 206 15.89 30.80 -22.88
N GLY A 207 15.54 29.86 -22.02
CA GLY A 207 15.93 29.80 -20.63
C GLY A 207 16.35 28.40 -20.23
N THR A 208 16.56 28.21 -18.93
CA THR A 208 16.99 26.94 -18.36
C THR A 208 16.19 26.61 -17.13
N LEU A 209 15.59 25.42 -17.06
CA LEU A 209 14.92 24.94 -15.86
C LEU A 209 15.50 23.58 -15.50
N THR A 210 16.11 23.52 -14.32
CA THR A 210 16.98 22.41 -13.91
C THR A 210 16.20 21.29 -13.24
N THR A 211 15.11 21.66 -12.60
CA THR A 211 14.17 20.78 -11.89
C THR A 211 13.34 19.94 -12.86
N THR A 212 13.01 18.69 -12.55
CA THR A 212 12.28 17.80 -13.47
C THR A 212 10.76 17.97 -13.44
N LEU A 213 10.23 18.42 -12.31
CA LEU A 213 8.81 18.61 -12.05
C LEU A 213 8.44 20.08 -12.24
N VAL A 214 7.41 20.35 -13.05
CA VAL A 214 6.89 21.71 -13.23
C VAL A 214 5.38 21.74 -13.15
N PHE A 215 4.90 22.85 -12.59
CA PHE A 215 3.53 23.29 -12.61
C PHE A 215 3.37 24.34 -13.70
N MET A 216 2.12 24.61 -14.07
CA MET A 216 1.79 25.67 -15.00
C MET A 216 0.61 26.50 -14.52
N GLY A 217 0.48 27.68 -15.09
CA GLY A 217 -0.60 28.57 -14.73
C GLY A 217 -0.86 29.66 -15.74
N MET A 218 -2.05 30.22 -15.61
CA MET A 218 -2.53 31.33 -16.41
C MET A 218 -3.01 32.42 -15.47
N TYR A 219 -2.63 33.65 -15.76
CA TYR A 219 -3.02 34.79 -14.94
C TYR A 219 -2.99 36.07 -15.74
N THR A 220 -3.56 37.12 -15.19
CA THR A 220 -3.57 38.46 -15.81
C THR A 220 -3.05 39.51 -14.83
N GLU A 221 -2.31 40.49 -15.34
CA GLU A 221 -1.83 41.64 -14.55
C GLU A 221 -2.30 42.95 -15.21
N SER A 222 -2.41 44.01 -14.41
CA SER A 222 -2.47 45.36 -14.97
C SER A 222 -2.21 46.48 -13.97
N THR A 223 -1.66 47.59 -14.46
CA THR A 223 -1.17 48.71 -13.66
C THR A 223 -2.15 49.88 -13.48
N ASP A 224 -3.32 49.86 -14.11
CA ASP A 224 -4.28 50.99 -14.07
C ASP A 224 -5.61 50.68 -13.37
N GLY A 225 -5.79 49.46 -12.86
CA GLY A 225 -6.97 49.03 -12.12
C GLY A 225 -8.29 49.06 -12.91
N THR A 226 -8.25 49.15 -14.24
CA THR A 226 -9.47 49.17 -15.07
C THR A 226 -10.09 47.78 -15.23
N ALA A 227 -11.42 47.70 -15.34
CA ALA A 227 -12.08 46.42 -15.55
C ALA A 227 -11.74 45.84 -16.93
N ALA A 228 -11.41 44.54 -16.99
CA ALA A 228 -11.05 43.85 -18.23
C ALA A 228 -11.20 42.32 -18.08
N ALA A 229 -11.20 41.58 -19.19
CA ALA A 229 -11.30 40.12 -19.17
C ALA A 229 -10.42 39.48 -20.25
N VAL A 230 -9.48 38.60 -19.85
CA VAL A 230 -8.70 37.74 -20.77
C VAL A 230 -9.46 36.45 -20.97
N ALA A 231 -9.46 35.93 -22.19
CA ALA A 231 -9.85 34.55 -22.45
C ALA A 231 -8.65 33.70 -22.89
N PHE A 232 -8.60 32.46 -22.42
CA PHE A 232 -7.70 31.40 -22.87
C PHE A 232 -8.50 30.23 -23.42
N ASP A 233 -7.96 29.54 -24.42
CA ASP A 233 -8.64 28.44 -25.09
C ASP A 233 -7.63 27.45 -25.71
N ASN A 234 -8.10 26.26 -26.10
CA ASN A 234 -7.37 25.23 -26.84
C ASN A 234 -6.02 24.88 -26.22
N LEU A 235 -6.00 24.63 -24.90
CA LEU A 235 -4.79 24.16 -24.23
C LEU A 235 -4.45 22.75 -24.73
N SER A 236 -3.18 22.57 -25.06
CA SER A 236 -2.59 21.25 -25.28
C SER A 236 -1.27 21.17 -24.53
N ILE A 237 -1.17 20.20 -23.62
CA ILE A 237 0.05 19.76 -22.95
C ILE A 237 0.43 18.44 -23.61
N GLN A 238 1.58 18.41 -24.28
CA GLN A 238 2.19 17.17 -24.75
C GLN A 238 3.41 16.91 -23.88
N SER A 239 3.39 15.83 -23.11
CA SER A 239 4.48 15.40 -22.23
C SER A 239 4.81 13.94 -22.51
N THR A 240 6.01 13.51 -22.14
CA THR A 240 6.32 12.08 -22.15
C THR A 240 5.39 11.37 -21.16
N PRO A 241 4.60 10.37 -21.59
CA PRO A 241 3.76 9.60 -20.68
C PRO A 241 4.60 9.02 -19.54
N PRO A 242 4.05 8.94 -18.32
CA PRO A 242 4.72 8.21 -17.26
C PRO A 242 4.87 6.74 -17.67
N PRO A 243 5.92 6.04 -17.21
CA PRO A 243 6.04 4.60 -17.39
C PRO A 243 4.83 3.85 -16.81
N ASP A 244 4.38 2.86 -17.57
CA ASP A 244 3.32 1.91 -17.22
C ASP A 244 3.89 0.52 -17.54
N GLY A 245 4.23 -0.21 -16.49
CA GLY A 245 5.09 -1.40 -16.52
C GLY A 245 4.36 -2.65 -16.99
N ASP A 246 3.09 -2.76 -16.62
CA ASP A 246 2.23 -3.90 -16.92
C ASP A 246 1.13 -3.57 -17.96
N ALA A 247 1.03 -2.31 -18.38
CA ALA A 247 0.15 -1.81 -19.42
C ALA A 247 -1.34 -1.94 -19.08
N ASP A 248 -1.68 -1.77 -17.80
CA ASP A 248 -3.06 -1.81 -17.31
C ASP A 248 -3.81 -0.47 -17.46
N GLY A 249 -3.08 0.60 -17.84
CA GLY A 249 -3.60 1.95 -18.04
C GLY A 249 -3.44 2.86 -16.83
N VAL A 250 -2.89 2.36 -15.73
CA VAL A 250 -2.51 3.14 -14.55
C VAL A 250 -0.98 3.25 -14.52
N PRO A 251 -0.43 4.46 -14.48
CA PRO A 251 1.03 4.62 -14.45
C PRO A 251 1.65 4.05 -13.17
N ASN A 252 2.89 3.55 -13.24
CA ASN A 252 3.62 2.94 -12.11
C ASN A 252 3.64 3.79 -10.82
N CYS A 253 3.51 5.11 -10.94
CA CYS A 253 3.49 6.02 -9.79
C CYS A 253 2.15 6.07 -9.03
N LEU A 254 1.07 5.59 -9.65
CA LEU A 254 -0.28 5.49 -9.11
C LEU A 254 -0.77 4.04 -9.03
N ASP A 255 0.02 3.11 -9.53
CA ASP A 255 -0.31 1.71 -9.60
C ASP A 255 0.18 0.98 -8.33
N ASN A 256 -0.77 0.44 -7.56
CA ASN A 256 -0.52 -0.37 -6.37
C ASN A 256 -0.09 -1.81 -6.68
N CYS A 257 0.00 -2.20 -7.96
CA CYS A 257 0.54 -3.46 -8.45
C CYS A 257 1.34 -3.29 -9.75
N THR A 258 2.44 -2.52 -9.71
CA THR A 258 3.31 -2.15 -10.87
C THR A 258 3.78 -3.23 -11.87
N ALA A 259 3.52 -4.50 -11.60
CA ALA A 259 3.87 -5.64 -12.45
C ALA A 259 2.67 -6.60 -12.71
N VAL A 260 1.49 -6.31 -12.18
CA VAL A 260 0.30 -7.17 -12.23
C VAL A 260 -0.92 -6.32 -12.57
N VAL A 261 -1.37 -6.47 -13.82
CA VAL A 261 -2.49 -5.73 -14.41
C VAL A 261 -3.70 -5.68 -13.47
N ASN A 262 -4.02 -4.50 -12.94
CA ASN A 262 -5.16 -4.28 -12.07
C ASN A 262 -5.80 -2.88 -12.24
N PRO A 263 -6.41 -2.58 -13.41
CA PRO A 263 -6.85 -1.22 -13.79
C PRO A 263 -7.85 -0.54 -12.84
N LEU A 264 -8.45 -1.30 -11.91
CA LEU A 264 -9.40 -0.81 -10.92
C LEU A 264 -8.73 -0.41 -9.59
N GLN A 265 -7.45 -0.73 -9.41
CA GLN A 265 -6.64 -0.49 -8.21
C GLN A 265 -7.35 -0.87 -6.90
N GLU A 266 -8.05 -2.01 -6.87
CA GLU A 266 -8.65 -2.52 -5.64
C GLU A 266 -7.55 -2.79 -4.59
N ASP A 267 -7.78 -2.34 -3.35
CA ASP A 267 -6.88 -2.43 -2.20
C ASP A 267 -7.77 -2.48 -0.95
N THR A 268 -8.07 -3.70 -0.50
CA THR A 268 -9.12 -3.97 0.49
C THR A 268 -8.69 -3.59 1.91
N ASP A 269 -7.41 -3.75 2.25
CA ASP A 269 -6.88 -3.46 3.58
C ASP A 269 -6.12 -2.12 3.68
N ALA A 270 -5.98 -1.41 2.56
CA ALA A 270 -5.42 -0.08 2.43
C ALA A 270 -3.93 0.00 2.83
N ASP A 271 -3.15 -1.01 2.47
CA ASP A 271 -1.73 -1.10 2.80
C ASP A 271 -0.78 -0.59 1.70
N LEU A 272 -1.34 -0.15 0.57
CA LEU A 272 -0.68 0.33 -0.66
C LEU A 272 -0.27 -0.77 -1.65
N VAL A 273 -0.56 -2.04 -1.38
CA VAL A 273 -0.42 -3.17 -2.29
C VAL A 273 -1.80 -3.56 -2.78
N GLY A 274 -2.00 -3.63 -4.10
CA GLY A 274 -3.32 -3.95 -4.63
C GLY A 274 -3.71 -5.41 -4.41
N ASP A 275 -5.02 -5.67 -4.29
CA ASP A 275 -5.61 -7.01 -4.09
C ASP A 275 -5.11 -8.08 -5.08
N SER A 276 -4.65 -7.65 -6.27
CA SER A 276 -4.16 -8.52 -7.35
C SER A 276 -2.73 -9.00 -7.14
N CYS A 277 -1.93 -8.31 -6.33
CA CYS A 277 -0.54 -8.63 -6.03
C CYS A 277 -0.24 -8.73 -4.53
N ASP A 278 -1.27 -8.69 -3.70
CA ASP A 278 -1.19 -8.79 -2.25
C ASP A 278 -1.32 -10.24 -1.77
N ASN A 279 -0.27 -10.74 -1.09
CA ASN A 279 -0.22 -12.07 -0.49
C ASN A 279 -0.99 -12.17 0.85
N CYS A 280 -1.53 -11.06 1.35
CA CYS A 280 -2.44 -11.01 2.50
C CYS A 280 -3.58 -9.99 2.33
N ARG A 281 -4.31 -10.05 1.21
CA ARG A 281 -5.46 -9.20 0.80
C ARG A 281 -6.33 -8.52 1.88
N PHE A 282 -6.52 -9.15 3.04
CA PHE A 282 -7.40 -8.67 4.11
C PHE A 282 -6.67 -8.17 5.35
N LEU A 283 -5.33 -8.14 5.35
CA LEU A 283 -4.50 -7.80 6.49
C LEU A 283 -3.22 -7.08 6.05
N ALA A 284 -3.21 -5.77 6.28
CA ALA A 284 -2.16 -4.87 5.84
C ALA A 284 -0.74 -5.36 6.17
N ASN A 285 0.07 -5.58 5.13
CA ASN A 285 1.40 -6.13 5.21
C ASN A 285 2.32 -5.65 4.06
N ASN A 286 2.35 -4.34 3.76
CA ASN A 286 3.11 -3.68 2.68
C ASN A 286 4.55 -4.19 2.38
N SER A 287 5.23 -4.85 3.32
CA SER A 287 6.49 -5.56 3.03
C SER A 287 6.35 -6.80 2.13
N GLN A 288 5.15 -7.37 2.03
CA GLN A 288 4.80 -8.58 1.26
C GLN A 288 5.76 -9.74 1.54
N PHE A 289 6.18 -9.86 2.80
CA PHE A 289 7.14 -10.88 3.22
C PHE A 289 6.41 -12.21 3.36
N ASP A 290 6.98 -13.24 2.73
CA ASP A 290 6.49 -14.62 2.65
C ASP A 290 7.73 -15.50 2.78
N ALA A 291 7.93 -16.08 3.96
CA ALA A 291 9.17 -16.76 4.32
C ALA A 291 9.34 -18.14 3.70
N ASP A 292 8.25 -18.83 3.38
CA ASP A 292 8.25 -20.19 2.84
C ASP A 292 7.77 -20.28 1.38
N GLU A 293 7.39 -19.15 0.79
CA GLU A 293 7.01 -18.97 -0.61
C GLU A 293 5.77 -19.80 -1.01
N ASP A 294 4.81 -19.92 -0.08
CA ASP A 294 3.58 -20.68 -0.30
C ASP A 294 2.44 -19.85 -0.94
N GLY A 295 2.59 -18.53 -0.99
CA GLY A 295 1.65 -17.57 -1.55
C GLY A 295 0.80 -16.82 -0.52
N PHE A 296 0.90 -17.16 0.77
CA PHE A 296 0.36 -16.39 1.89
C PHE A 296 1.51 -15.67 2.61
N GLY A 297 1.39 -14.36 2.80
CA GLY A 297 2.41 -13.62 3.54
C GLY A 297 2.42 -13.98 5.02
N ASP A 298 3.58 -13.83 5.68
CA ASP A 298 3.78 -14.12 7.12
C ASP A 298 2.73 -13.44 8.04
N ALA A 299 2.12 -12.34 7.58
CA ALA A 299 1.09 -11.63 8.33
C ALA A 299 -0.21 -12.44 8.46
N CYS A 300 -0.56 -13.23 7.45
CA CYS A 300 -1.80 -13.98 7.34
C CYS A 300 -1.60 -15.50 7.20
N ASP A 301 -0.36 -15.96 7.17
CA ASP A 301 0.01 -17.37 7.14
C ASP A 301 -0.03 -18.02 8.55
N ASN A 302 -0.81 -19.08 8.69
CA ASN A 302 -0.92 -19.86 9.92
C ASN A 302 0.22 -20.88 10.13
N CYS A 303 1.15 -20.98 9.18
CA CYS A 303 2.36 -21.79 9.24
C CYS A 303 3.55 -21.11 8.52
N THR A 304 4.00 -19.95 9.02
CA THR A 304 5.05 -19.05 8.47
C THR A 304 6.43 -19.63 8.11
N SER A 305 6.63 -20.95 8.15
CA SER A 305 7.87 -21.62 7.77
C SER A 305 7.63 -22.99 7.13
N VAL A 306 6.38 -23.35 6.85
CA VAL A 306 5.96 -24.65 6.33
C VAL A 306 4.88 -24.44 5.27
N ILE A 307 5.30 -24.57 4.01
CA ILE A 307 4.44 -24.43 2.82
C ILE A 307 3.08 -25.11 3.02
N ASN A 308 2.01 -24.32 3.07
CA ASN A 308 0.64 -24.79 3.23
C ASN A 308 -0.38 -23.89 2.48
N PRO A 309 -0.39 -23.89 1.13
CA PRO A 309 -1.16 -22.95 0.30
C PRO A 309 -2.70 -23.03 0.45
N PHE A 310 -3.21 -23.91 1.30
CA PHE A 310 -4.64 -24.06 1.60
C PHE A 310 -5.01 -23.56 3.00
N GLN A 311 -4.03 -23.21 3.84
CA GLN A 311 -4.22 -22.62 5.17
C GLN A 311 -5.24 -23.39 6.02
N GLU A 312 -5.23 -24.73 5.93
CA GLU A 312 -6.11 -25.60 6.72
C GLU A 312 -5.77 -25.48 8.22
N ASN A 313 -6.79 -25.43 9.06
CA ASN A 313 -6.68 -25.32 10.52
C ASN A 313 -7.97 -25.90 11.14
N ALA A 314 -7.97 -27.21 11.34
CA ALA A 314 -9.17 -27.98 11.62
C ALA A 314 -9.72 -27.77 13.05
N ASP A 315 -8.87 -27.38 14.00
CA ASP A 315 -9.26 -27.10 15.38
C ASP A 315 -9.34 -25.61 15.73
N SER A 316 -9.01 -24.74 14.77
CA SER A 316 -9.06 -23.28 14.87
C SER A 316 -8.17 -22.69 15.95
N ASP A 317 -7.01 -23.30 16.17
CA ASP A 317 -5.96 -22.79 17.05
C ASP A 317 -5.02 -21.81 16.30
N MET A 318 -3.87 -21.41 16.88
CA MET A 318 -2.95 -20.45 16.23
C MET A 318 -2.09 -21.03 15.10
N PHE A 319 -2.05 -22.35 14.92
CA PHE A 319 -1.19 -23.07 14.00
C PHE A 319 -2.05 -23.80 12.95
N GLY A 320 -1.62 -23.78 11.69
CA GLY A 320 -2.27 -24.56 10.65
C GLY A 320 -1.94 -26.05 10.75
N ASP A 321 -2.78 -26.90 10.16
CA ASP A 321 -2.67 -28.37 10.20
C ASP A 321 -1.28 -28.88 9.76
N SER A 322 -0.59 -28.13 8.88
CA SER A 322 0.75 -28.47 8.38
C SER A 322 1.88 -28.30 9.38
N CYS A 323 1.72 -27.42 10.37
CA CYS A 323 2.73 -27.08 11.38
C CYS A 323 2.24 -27.30 12.82
N ASP A 324 1.01 -27.76 12.98
CA ASP A 324 0.41 -28.12 14.26
C ASP A 324 0.78 -29.57 14.63
N ASN A 325 1.36 -29.76 15.82
CA ASN A 325 1.64 -31.09 16.36
C ASN A 325 0.40 -31.79 16.97
N CYS A 326 -0.76 -31.14 16.95
CA CYS A 326 -2.07 -31.67 17.30
C CYS A 326 -3.22 -31.15 16.42
N PRO A 327 -3.26 -31.44 15.10
CA PRO A 327 -4.18 -30.83 14.11
C PRO A 327 -5.70 -30.94 14.36
N THR A 328 -6.12 -31.60 15.43
CA THR A 328 -7.52 -31.80 15.78
C THR A 328 -7.85 -31.40 17.22
N VAL A 329 -6.87 -30.86 17.96
CA VAL A 329 -6.98 -30.53 19.39
C VAL A 329 -6.22 -29.25 19.72
N ALA A 330 -6.96 -28.14 19.82
CA ALA A 330 -6.38 -26.81 19.97
C ALA A 330 -5.34 -26.71 21.10
N ASN A 331 -4.13 -26.31 20.74
CA ASN A 331 -2.96 -26.28 21.61
C ASN A 331 -1.96 -25.19 21.18
N ASN A 332 -2.36 -23.91 21.25
CA ASN A 332 -1.52 -22.73 20.94
C ASN A 332 -0.11 -22.67 21.58
N ASN A 333 0.21 -23.52 22.56
CA ASN A 333 1.56 -23.59 23.14
C ASN A 333 2.48 -24.57 22.41
N GLN A 334 1.95 -25.40 21.51
CA GLN A 334 2.62 -26.44 20.75
C GLN A 334 3.59 -27.28 21.62
N LEU A 335 3.24 -27.48 22.89
CA LEU A 335 4.13 -28.13 23.84
C LEU A 335 4.29 -29.59 23.45
N GLU A 336 5.52 -30.00 23.20
CA GLU A 336 5.91 -31.37 22.93
C GLU A 336 7.08 -31.71 23.86
N GLN A 337 6.89 -32.69 24.73
CA GLN A 337 7.78 -32.91 25.86
C GLN A 337 8.80 -34.03 25.62
N ASP A 338 8.53 -34.98 24.73
CA ASP A 338 9.34 -36.18 24.56
C ASP A 338 9.97 -36.37 23.17
N GLY A 339 9.74 -35.46 22.22
CA GLY A 339 10.42 -35.46 20.92
C GLY A 339 9.82 -36.40 19.87
N ASP A 340 8.59 -36.87 20.03
CA ASP A 340 7.95 -37.87 19.18
C ASP A 340 7.11 -37.31 18.00
N GLY A 341 6.91 -35.98 17.98
CA GLY A 341 6.16 -35.27 16.94
C GLY A 341 4.68 -35.02 17.26
N PHE A 342 4.14 -35.53 18.37
CA PHE A 342 2.79 -35.25 18.83
C PHE A 342 2.80 -34.30 20.03
N GLY A 343 1.96 -33.27 20.00
CA GLY A 343 1.86 -32.33 21.11
C GLY A 343 1.22 -32.96 22.34
N ASN A 344 1.58 -32.50 23.53
CA ASN A 344 1.05 -32.99 24.81
C ASN A 344 -0.49 -32.99 24.91
N ALA A 345 -1.19 -32.21 24.08
CA ALA A 345 -2.64 -32.12 24.06
C ALA A 345 -3.33 -33.32 23.39
N CYS A 346 -2.67 -33.93 22.40
CA CYS A 346 -3.18 -35.05 21.61
C CYS A 346 -2.29 -36.30 21.70
N ASP A 347 -1.10 -36.16 22.28
CA ASP A 347 -0.23 -37.28 22.58
C ASP A 347 -0.84 -38.12 23.71
N ILE A 348 -1.01 -39.39 23.39
CA ILE A 348 -1.51 -40.40 24.31
C ILE A 348 -0.52 -40.60 25.48
N CYS A 349 0.75 -40.30 25.27
CA CYS A 349 1.83 -40.56 26.21
C CYS A 349 2.85 -39.40 26.32
N PRO A 350 2.45 -38.23 26.88
CA PRO A 350 3.17 -36.94 26.83
C PRO A 350 4.59 -36.88 27.42
N THR A 351 5.16 -37.99 27.86
CA THR A 351 6.47 -38.03 28.52
C THR A 351 7.35 -39.17 28.01
N ILE A 352 6.86 -39.98 27.06
CA ILE A 352 7.51 -41.19 26.59
C ILE A 352 7.28 -41.32 25.08
N ALA A 353 8.29 -40.98 24.29
CA ALA A 353 8.16 -40.89 22.85
C ALA A 353 7.53 -42.12 22.19
N ASN A 354 6.38 -41.94 21.54
CA ASN A 354 5.57 -42.98 20.91
C ASN A 354 5.02 -42.52 19.54
N PRO A 355 5.88 -42.31 18.51
CA PRO A 355 5.51 -41.69 17.24
C PRO A 355 4.42 -42.41 16.42
N LEU A 356 4.03 -43.63 16.82
CA LEU A 356 2.96 -44.39 16.18
C LEU A 356 1.59 -44.16 16.80
N GLN A 357 1.51 -43.46 17.94
CA GLN A 357 0.27 -43.20 18.71
C GLN A 357 -0.62 -44.46 18.84
N GLN A 358 0.03 -45.60 19.11
CA GLN A 358 -0.67 -46.87 19.24
C GLN A 358 -1.37 -46.92 20.60
N HIS A 359 -2.70 -46.95 20.57
CA HIS A 359 -3.51 -47.31 21.73
C HIS A 359 -3.18 -48.74 22.16
N ILE A 360 -2.36 -48.88 23.19
CA ILE A 360 -2.07 -50.16 23.81
C ILE A 360 -2.79 -50.19 25.15
N GLU A 361 -3.75 -51.11 25.28
CA GLU A 361 -4.63 -51.21 26.43
C GLU A 361 -4.04 -52.13 27.51
N PRO A 362 -4.18 -51.81 28.81
CA PRO A 362 -3.85 -52.77 29.86
C PRO A 362 -4.60 -54.09 29.68
N GLY A 363 -3.89 -55.19 29.89
CA GLY A 363 -4.40 -56.55 29.71
C GLY A 363 -4.36 -57.08 28.27
N ASP A 364 -3.98 -56.27 27.28
CA ASP A 364 -3.63 -56.71 25.92
C ASP A 364 -2.12 -57.04 25.87
N ALA A 365 -1.77 -58.20 26.43
CA ALA A 365 -0.38 -58.61 26.60
C ALA A 365 0.29 -59.02 25.27
N ASP A 366 -0.49 -59.23 24.21
CA ASP A 366 0.02 -59.54 22.88
C ASP A 366 -0.11 -58.41 21.85
N ALA A 367 -0.66 -57.26 22.26
CA ALA A 367 -0.81 -56.04 21.47
C ALA A 367 -1.62 -56.27 20.17
N ASN A 368 -2.65 -57.11 20.23
CA ASN A 368 -3.54 -57.38 19.10
C ASN A 368 -4.88 -56.62 19.14
N ASN A 369 -5.06 -55.75 20.14
CA ASN A 369 -6.28 -54.98 20.43
C ASN A 369 -7.50 -55.84 20.80
N SER A 370 -7.30 -57.02 21.39
CA SER A 370 -8.38 -57.93 21.77
C SER A 370 -8.05 -58.76 23.03
N HIS A 371 -8.75 -58.49 24.12
CA HIS A 371 -8.64 -59.24 25.38
C HIS A 371 -9.15 -60.69 25.27
N ASN A 372 -8.23 -61.65 25.16
CA ASN A 372 -8.54 -63.06 25.03
C ASN A 372 -7.54 -63.95 25.79
N LEU A 373 -7.69 -65.28 25.66
CA LEU A 373 -6.85 -66.21 26.41
C LEU A 373 -5.37 -66.12 26.01
N ALA A 374 -5.06 -65.66 24.80
CA ALA A 374 -3.69 -65.39 24.35
C ALA A 374 -2.99 -64.38 25.28
N ASP A 375 -3.67 -63.33 25.72
CA ASP A 375 -3.11 -62.34 26.64
C ASP A 375 -2.76 -62.93 28.00
N ILE A 376 -3.65 -63.79 28.51
CA ILE A 376 -3.43 -64.51 29.76
C ILE A 376 -2.22 -65.42 29.63
N ILE A 377 -2.12 -66.16 28.51
CA ILE A 377 -0.99 -67.05 28.23
C ILE A 377 0.31 -66.23 28.19
N SER A 378 0.30 -65.06 27.53
CA SER A 378 1.44 -64.15 27.42
C SER A 378 1.90 -63.61 28.77
N ALA A 379 0.97 -63.18 29.62
CA ALA A 379 1.25 -62.70 30.96
C ALA A 379 1.72 -63.84 31.91
N VAL A 380 1.17 -65.06 31.78
CA VAL A 380 1.64 -66.25 32.53
C VAL A 380 3.07 -66.62 32.12
N ASN A 381 3.36 -66.67 30.81
CA ASN A 381 4.68 -66.98 30.29
C ASN A 381 5.74 -65.99 30.78
N TYR A 382 5.37 -64.72 30.91
CA TYR A 382 6.19 -63.69 31.53
C TYR A 382 6.48 -63.98 33.00
N ILE A 383 5.45 -64.23 33.82
CA ILE A 383 5.60 -64.40 35.28
C ILE A 383 6.57 -65.54 35.60
N PHE A 384 6.51 -66.63 34.81
CA PHE A 384 7.27 -67.85 35.06
C PHE A 384 8.62 -67.93 34.31
N GLY A 385 9.11 -66.89 33.61
CA GLY A 385 10.32 -67.02 32.77
C GLY A 385 11.08 -65.80 32.23
N LYS A 386 11.27 -64.68 32.96
CA LYS A 386 12.08 -63.53 32.44
C LYS A 386 13.61 -63.68 32.61
N PRO A 387 14.49 -63.20 31.69
CA PRO A 387 14.24 -62.25 30.60
C PRO A 387 14.03 -62.93 29.24
N GLY A 388 13.29 -62.25 28.36
CA GLY A 388 12.77 -62.73 27.08
C GLY A 388 13.65 -63.75 26.37
N TRP A 389 13.22 -65.01 26.41
CA TRP A 389 13.85 -66.11 25.68
C TRP A 389 12.89 -66.62 24.59
N PRO A 390 13.34 -66.78 23.34
CA PRO A 390 14.73 -66.61 22.89
C PRO A 390 15.14 -65.14 22.85
N ALA A 391 16.46 -64.92 22.91
CA ALA A 391 17.07 -63.60 22.76
C ALA A 391 16.42 -62.88 21.57
N CYS A 392 15.72 -61.78 21.85
CA CYS A 392 15.04 -60.97 20.86
C CYS A 392 16.08 -60.57 19.80
N SER A 393 16.06 -61.21 18.63
CA SER A 393 16.88 -60.83 17.49
C SER A 393 16.24 -59.60 16.87
N SER A 394 16.46 -58.44 17.49
CA SER A 394 16.30 -57.06 16.99
C SER A 394 15.17 -56.69 16.00
N ASN A 395 14.11 -57.49 15.79
CA ASN A 395 13.12 -57.18 14.74
C ASN A 395 11.83 -58.03 14.73
N THR A 396 11.33 -58.50 15.88
CA THR A 396 10.00 -59.14 15.91
C THR A 396 9.13 -58.50 16.99
N VAL A 397 7.95 -58.05 16.57
CA VAL A 397 6.77 -57.61 17.34
C VAL A 397 6.27 -58.66 18.38
N LEU A 398 7.07 -59.70 18.67
CA LEU A 398 6.76 -60.84 19.53
C LEU A 398 7.68 -60.95 20.75
N CYS A 399 8.11 -59.81 21.32
CA CYS A 399 8.66 -59.75 22.67
C CYS A 399 7.58 -59.16 23.60
N TRP A 400 6.77 -60.05 24.16
CA TRP A 400 5.41 -59.80 24.65
C TRP A 400 5.33 -58.85 25.86
N LEU A 401 6.39 -58.70 26.65
CA LEU A 401 6.37 -57.85 27.85
C LEU A 401 7.78 -57.38 28.27
N SER A 402 8.78 -57.47 27.38
CA SER A 402 10.03 -56.71 27.60
C SER A 402 9.67 -55.24 27.39
N ASP A 403 10.00 -54.41 28.37
CA ASP A 403 9.84 -52.95 28.33
C ASP A 403 8.41 -52.41 28.56
N LEU A 404 7.38 -53.26 28.68
CA LEU A 404 5.98 -52.83 28.85
C LEU A 404 5.21 -53.62 29.92
N LEU A 405 5.43 -53.28 31.19
CA LEU A 405 4.72 -53.90 32.32
C LEU A 405 3.21 -53.69 32.27
N CYS A 406 2.76 -52.52 31.83
CA CYS A 406 1.34 -52.15 31.81
C CYS A 406 0.49 -53.08 30.91
N ARG A 407 1.04 -53.68 29.85
CA ARG A 407 0.31 -54.60 28.95
C ARG A 407 -0.18 -55.87 29.67
N GLY A 408 0.56 -56.32 30.69
CA GLY A 408 0.19 -57.47 31.51
C GLY A 408 -0.45 -57.11 32.85
N ASP A 409 -0.58 -55.82 33.15
CA ASP A 409 -1.01 -55.29 34.45
C ASP A 409 -2.51 -55.00 34.44
N TRP A 410 -3.29 -56.06 34.64
CA TRP A 410 -4.76 -56.00 34.62
C TRP A 410 -5.36 -55.21 35.78
N ASN A 411 -4.56 -54.83 36.78
CA ASN A 411 -5.02 -54.05 37.93
C ASN A 411 -4.31 -52.71 38.13
N GLY A 412 -3.38 -52.38 37.23
CA GLY A 412 -2.55 -51.18 37.19
C GLY A 412 -1.85 -50.85 38.50
N ASN A 413 -1.30 -51.87 39.15
CA ASN A 413 -0.41 -51.68 40.30
C ASN A 413 1.05 -51.41 39.91
N ASN A 414 1.30 -51.25 38.61
CA ASN A 414 2.58 -51.09 37.95
C ASN A 414 3.45 -52.37 38.01
N GLY A 415 2.80 -53.53 37.91
CA GLY A 415 3.41 -54.86 38.02
C GLY A 415 2.60 -55.92 37.28
N VAL A 416 3.24 -57.04 36.94
CA VAL A 416 2.57 -58.19 36.33
C VAL A 416 2.78 -59.40 37.23
N ALA A 417 1.72 -59.82 37.89
CA ALA A 417 1.72 -60.90 38.87
C ALA A 417 0.51 -61.81 38.70
N LEU A 418 0.44 -62.89 39.50
CA LEU A 418 -0.62 -63.90 39.36
C LEU A 418 -2.02 -63.33 39.61
N ASP A 419 -2.13 -62.25 40.38
CA ASP A 419 -3.39 -61.54 40.57
C ASP A 419 -3.90 -60.87 39.28
N ASP A 420 -3.00 -60.43 38.39
CA ASP A 420 -3.39 -59.93 37.06
C ASP A 420 -3.98 -61.04 36.18
N ILE A 421 -3.37 -62.21 36.20
CA ILE A 421 -3.86 -63.41 35.50
C ILE A 421 -5.27 -63.77 35.98
N ILE A 422 -5.48 -63.81 37.29
CA ILE A 422 -6.78 -64.13 37.89
C ILE A 422 -7.85 -63.13 37.44
N ARG A 423 -7.50 -61.84 37.40
CA ARG A 423 -8.40 -60.77 36.94
C ARG A 423 -8.72 -60.90 35.46
N GLY A 424 -7.73 -61.10 34.61
CA GLY A 424 -7.94 -61.26 33.17
C GLY A 424 -8.78 -62.49 32.81
N VAL A 425 -8.54 -63.63 33.46
CA VAL A 425 -9.37 -64.83 33.29
C VAL A 425 -10.82 -64.57 33.74
N ASN A 426 -11.02 -63.91 34.87
CA ASN A 426 -12.37 -63.58 35.35
C ASN A 426 -13.10 -62.62 34.40
N TYR A 427 -12.38 -61.65 33.82
CA TYR A 427 -12.91 -60.72 32.81
C TYR A 427 -13.35 -61.48 31.55
N ILE A 428 -12.46 -62.25 30.93
CA ILE A 428 -12.73 -62.99 29.68
C ILE A 428 -13.91 -63.96 29.83
N PHE A 429 -14.03 -64.65 30.98
CA PHE A 429 -15.09 -65.64 31.22
C PHE A 429 -16.30 -65.11 32.00
N SER A 430 -16.37 -63.80 32.26
CA SER A 430 -17.50 -63.14 32.96
C SER A 430 -17.92 -63.85 34.26
N LYS A 431 -16.95 -64.27 35.08
CA LYS A 431 -17.22 -65.07 36.30
C LYS A 431 -17.79 -64.21 37.44
N PRO A 432 -18.87 -64.64 38.14
CA PRO A 432 -19.45 -63.86 39.25
C PRO A 432 -18.58 -63.93 40.52
N GLY A 433 -18.22 -62.77 41.11
CA GLY A 433 -17.47 -62.74 42.39
C GLY A 433 -16.70 -61.46 42.80
N GLY A 434 -16.90 -60.29 42.19
CA GLY A 434 -16.19 -59.06 42.59
C GLY A 434 -16.16 -58.02 41.45
N PRO A 435 -15.71 -56.76 41.70
CA PRO A 435 -15.65 -55.72 40.68
C PRO A 435 -14.44 -56.00 39.78
N TRP A 436 -14.58 -56.94 38.86
CA TRP A 436 -13.54 -57.33 37.90
C TRP A 436 -13.64 -56.54 36.60
N ASN A 437 -14.21 -55.34 36.66
CA ASN A 437 -14.02 -54.40 35.58
C ASN A 437 -12.52 -54.11 35.56
N PRO A 438 -11.80 -54.28 34.43
CA PRO A 438 -10.50 -53.64 34.28
C PRO A 438 -10.69 -52.21 34.72
N VAL A 439 -9.93 -51.78 35.71
CA VAL A 439 -9.89 -50.35 36.03
C VAL A 439 -9.37 -49.72 34.75
N PRO A 440 -10.03 -48.68 34.20
CA PRO A 440 -9.46 -47.90 33.11
C PRO A 440 -8.19 -47.28 33.68
N ILE A 441 -7.08 -47.96 33.48
CA ILE A 441 -5.75 -47.47 33.80
C ILE A 441 -5.22 -47.06 32.44
N GLY A 442 -4.66 -45.85 32.43
CA GLY A 442 -4.39 -45.12 31.21
C GLY A 442 -3.53 -45.89 30.21
N VAL A 443 -3.40 -45.28 29.03
CA VAL A 443 -2.75 -45.89 27.89
C VAL A 443 -1.32 -46.32 28.22
N CYS A 444 -0.94 -47.50 27.74
CA CYS A 444 0.42 -48.01 27.86
C CYS A 444 1.38 -47.21 26.98
N CYS A 445 2.26 -46.43 27.61
CA CYS A 445 3.27 -45.67 26.92
C CYS A 445 4.50 -46.51 26.57
N VAL A 446 4.81 -46.61 25.27
CA VAL A 446 5.94 -47.37 24.74
C VAL A 446 7.00 -46.43 24.19
N PRO A 447 8.27 -46.52 24.64
CA PRO A 447 9.36 -45.82 23.96
C PRO A 447 9.55 -46.38 22.55
N ALA A 448 9.71 -45.52 21.55
CA ALA A 448 10.16 -45.91 20.22
C ALA A 448 11.49 -46.69 20.30
N SER A 449 11.52 -47.92 19.77
CA SER A 449 12.71 -48.79 19.75
C SER A 449 13.64 -48.51 18.57
#